data_AF-A0A3N7AY87-F1
#
_entry.id   AF-A0A3N7AY87-F1
#
_cell.length_a   1.000
_cell.length_b   1.000
_cell.length_c   1.000
_cell.angle_alpha   90.00
_cell.angle_beta   90.00
_cell.angle_gamma   90.00
#
_symmetry.space_group_name_H-M   'P 1'
#
loop_
_entity.id
_entity.type
_entity.pdbx_description
1 polymer ?
#
loop_
_entity_poly.entity_id
_entity_poly.type
_entity_poly.pdbx_seq_one_letter_code
_entity_poly.pdbx_strand_id
1 'polypeptide(L)'
;MWKFFNERWNNSVIVCVFIAFLCFWGLSIPNRYILYTCCFLPFIFLLITFILGIIRIVKKDYLKGILQILSTVILAVLTYGYFSFALMFYPYDFFAEGLKIPDNIKFEKPLKLNDAKDKINTNQQDFILYDYFQSGIYKYDLFLNKIEKGKVYLKIFEITKNQKLSERSIKEESQIEVENKTDELKKFELKDEFTIFEGDWGQFYGARIEVWFKPDDINKPERKLMIKNYIVQGWMR
;
A
#
# COMPACT_ATOMS: atom_id res chain seq x y z
N MET A 1 -15.49 33.46 21.22
CA MET A 1 -15.77 32.22 20.44
C MET A 1 -17.19 31.70 20.68
N TRP A 2 -17.58 31.32 21.91
CA TRP A 2 -18.93 30.80 22.22
C TRP A 2 -20.10 31.73 21.84
N LYS A 3 -19.97 33.04 22.06
CA LYS A 3 -20.98 34.04 21.65
C LYS A 3 -21.23 34.03 20.14
N PHE A 4 -20.16 34.00 19.33
CA PHE A 4 -20.26 34.00 17.86
C PHE A 4 -20.96 32.74 17.32
N PHE A 5 -20.63 31.56 17.86
CA PHE A 5 -21.29 30.30 17.48
C PHE A 5 -22.78 30.27 17.85
N ASN A 6 -23.18 30.99 18.90
CA ASN A 6 -24.53 30.95 19.42
C ASN A 6 -25.42 32.13 18.93
N GLU A 7 -24.86 33.21 18.39
CA GLU A 7 -25.61 34.39 17.94
C GLU A 7 -26.53 34.10 16.75
N ARG A 8 -26.03 33.45 15.69
CA ARG A 8 -26.86 33.00 14.56
C ARG A 8 -26.82 31.48 14.45
N TRP A 9 -27.95 30.88 14.10
CA TRP A 9 -28.12 29.42 14.00
C TRP A 9 -27.23 28.79 12.92
N ASN A 10 -26.91 29.56 11.87
CA ASN A 10 -26.11 29.12 10.75
C ASN A 10 -24.59 29.30 10.95
N ASN A 11 -24.14 30.07 11.95
CA ASN A 11 -22.70 30.35 12.14
C ASN A 11 -21.90 29.06 12.37
N SER A 12 -22.42 28.15 13.20
CA SER A 12 -21.80 26.84 13.43
C SER A 12 -21.76 25.97 12.17
N VAL A 13 -22.82 26.01 11.36
CA VAL A 13 -22.88 25.28 10.09
C VAL A 13 -21.86 25.82 9.08
N ILE A 14 -21.71 27.15 8.97
CA ILE A 14 -20.70 27.78 8.10
C ILE A 14 -19.28 27.36 8.51
N VAL A 15 -19.01 27.30 9.81
CA VAL A 15 -17.72 26.83 10.31
C VAL A 15 -17.48 25.36 9.94
N CYS A 16 -18.50 24.49 10.04
CA CYS A 16 -18.38 23.10 9.59
C CYS A 16 -18.04 23.01 8.10
N VAL A 17 -18.67 23.82 7.24
CA VAL A 17 -18.36 23.86 5.81
C VAL A 17 -16.91 24.28 5.57
N PHE A 18 -16.45 25.34 6.26
CA PHE A 18 -15.08 25.81 6.14
C PHE A 18 -14.06 24.75 6.59
N ILE A 19 -14.33 24.07 7.71
CA ILE A 19 -13.46 22.99 8.21
C ILE A 19 -13.45 21.80 7.25
N ALA A 20 -14.60 21.37 6.74
CA ALA A 20 -14.66 20.30 5.75
C ALA A 20 -13.85 20.64 4.50
N PHE A 21 -13.91 21.89 4.03
CA PHE A 21 -13.11 22.37 2.91
C PHE A 21 -11.60 22.36 3.21
N LEU A 22 -11.18 22.86 4.38
CA LEU A 22 -9.76 22.80 4.77
C LEU A 22 -9.25 21.35 4.92
N CYS A 23 -10.05 20.48 5.52
CA CYS A 23 -9.72 19.06 5.65
C CYS A 23 -9.62 18.38 4.29
N PHE A 24 -10.44 18.77 3.32
CA PHE A 24 -10.32 18.27 1.95
C PHE A 24 -8.98 18.65 1.32
N TRP A 25 -8.55 19.92 1.44
CA TRP A 25 -7.22 20.34 0.99
C TRP A 25 -6.09 19.60 1.71
N GLY A 26 -6.30 19.28 2.99
CA GLY A 26 -5.36 18.48 3.78
C GLY A 26 -5.15 17.06 3.25
N LEU A 27 -6.13 16.47 2.54
CA LEU A 27 -5.99 15.14 1.93
C LEU A 27 -4.92 15.11 0.83
N SER A 28 -4.51 16.25 0.26
CA SER A 28 -3.42 16.27 -0.73
C SER A 28 -2.03 16.07 -0.10
N ILE A 29 -1.90 16.16 1.22
CA ILE A 29 -0.62 16.05 1.93
C ILE A 29 -0.37 14.58 2.31
N PRO A 30 0.73 13.95 1.84
CA PRO A 30 1.04 12.54 2.10
C PRO A 30 1.53 12.34 3.54
N ASN A 31 0.63 12.45 4.51
CA ASN A 31 0.93 12.25 5.91
C ASN A 31 -0.24 11.56 6.61
N ARG A 32 0.04 10.43 7.26
CA ARG A 32 -0.96 9.60 7.94
C ARG A 32 -1.74 10.36 9.00
N TYR A 33 -1.07 11.18 9.81
CA TYR A 33 -1.72 11.94 10.88
C TYR A 33 -2.63 13.03 10.31
N ILE A 34 -2.21 13.67 9.21
CA ILE A 34 -3.04 14.66 8.51
C ILE A 34 -4.26 13.98 7.88
N LEU A 35 -4.10 12.82 7.23
CA LEU A 35 -5.20 12.03 6.69
C LEU A 35 -6.26 11.74 7.77
N TYR A 36 -5.86 11.13 8.88
CA TYR A 36 -6.81 10.80 9.95
C TYR A 36 -7.45 12.07 10.54
N THR A 37 -6.67 13.11 10.80
CA THR A 37 -7.20 14.37 11.31
C THR A 37 -8.25 14.94 10.36
N CYS A 38 -7.98 14.96 9.06
CA CYS A 38 -8.89 15.48 8.04
C CYS A 38 -10.16 14.63 7.90
N CYS A 39 -10.06 13.31 8.08
CA CYS A 39 -11.22 12.42 8.06
C CYS A 39 -12.11 12.57 9.30
N PHE A 40 -11.57 12.81 10.49
CA PHE A 40 -12.35 12.84 11.73
C PHE A 40 -12.82 14.25 12.14
N LEU A 41 -12.00 15.28 11.91
CA LEU A 41 -12.24 16.63 12.41
C LEU A 41 -13.59 17.23 11.93
N PRO A 42 -14.02 17.08 10.65
CA PRO A 42 -15.31 17.58 10.20
C PRO A 42 -16.48 16.97 10.99
N PHE A 43 -16.43 15.68 11.30
CA PHE A 43 -17.49 14.99 12.04
C PHE A 43 -17.55 15.40 13.52
N ILE A 44 -16.41 15.72 14.14
CA ILE A 44 -16.38 16.31 15.49
C ILE A 44 -17.12 17.65 15.50
N PHE A 45 -16.85 18.52 14.52
CA PHE A 45 -17.53 19.82 14.42
C PHE A 45 -19.02 19.70 14.07
N LEU A 46 -19.39 18.73 13.24
CA LEU A 46 -20.79 18.40 12.98
C LEU A 46 -21.51 17.94 14.24
N LEU A 47 -20.87 17.09 15.06
CA LEU A 47 -21.41 16.64 16.35
C LEU A 47 -21.62 17.81 17.31
N ILE A 48 -20.65 18.71 17.42
CA ILE A 48 -20.77 19.94 18.23
C ILE A 48 -21.95 20.79 17.73
N THR A 49 -22.08 20.96 16.41
CA THR A 49 -23.16 21.74 15.80
C THR A 49 -24.53 21.12 16.03
N PHE A 50 -24.62 19.80 16.00
CA PHE A 50 -25.83 19.05 16.32
C PHE A 50 -26.26 19.25 17.78
N ILE A 51 -25.32 19.13 18.72
CA ILE A 51 -25.56 19.38 20.15
C ILE A 51 -26.03 20.83 20.39
N LEU A 52 -25.41 21.81 19.72
CA LEU A 52 -25.85 23.21 19.81
C LEU A 52 -27.29 23.40 19.30
N GLY A 53 -27.70 22.64 18.27
CA GLY A 53 -29.08 22.62 17.79
C GLY A 53 -30.07 22.11 18.84
N ILE A 54 -29.71 21.01 19.52
CA ILE A 54 -30.51 20.47 20.65
C ILE A 54 -30.61 21.50 21.78
N ILE A 55 -29.51 22.15 22.15
CA ILE A 55 -29.50 23.18 23.20
C ILE A 55 -30.45 24.33 22.85
N ARG A 56 -30.55 24.73 21.58
CA ARG A 56 -31.51 25.76 21.13
C ARG A 56 -32.96 25.32 21.30
N ILE A 57 -33.27 24.06 20.99
CA ILE A 57 -34.60 23.47 21.20
C ILE A 57 -34.97 23.49 22.69
N VAL A 58 -34.04 23.08 23.57
CA VAL A 58 -34.24 23.12 25.03
C VAL A 58 -34.47 24.55 25.52
N LYS A 59 -33.81 25.54 24.91
CA LYS A 59 -34.03 26.97 25.17
C LYS A 59 -35.29 27.56 24.53
N LYS A 60 -36.16 26.72 23.95
CA LYS A 60 -37.42 27.10 23.29
C LYS A 60 -37.27 27.92 21.99
N ASP A 61 -36.08 27.99 21.40
CA ASP A 61 -35.87 28.54 20.05
C ASP A 61 -36.02 27.42 19.01
N TYR A 62 -37.26 26.90 18.91
CA TYR A 62 -37.57 25.66 18.18
C TYR A 62 -37.24 25.75 16.69
N LEU A 63 -37.67 26.82 16.01
CA LEU A 63 -37.49 26.97 14.58
C LEU A 63 -36.00 26.95 14.20
N LYS A 64 -35.18 27.75 14.90
CA LYS A 64 -33.74 27.82 14.64
C LYS A 64 -33.02 26.54 15.04
N GLY A 65 -33.43 25.91 16.14
CA GLY A 65 -32.90 24.61 16.57
C GLY A 65 -33.17 23.50 15.54
N ILE A 66 -34.39 23.41 15.02
CA ILE A 66 -34.78 22.44 13.98
C ILE A 66 -34.02 22.71 12.69
N LEU A 67 -33.97 23.97 12.22
CA LEU A 67 -33.22 24.34 11.01
C LEU A 67 -31.75 23.96 11.14
N GLN A 68 -31.13 24.26 12.29
CA GLN A 68 -29.74 23.91 12.55
C GLN A 68 -29.51 22.39 12.53
N ILE A 69 -30.37 21.60 13.19
CA ILE A 69 -30.25 20.14 13.18
C ILE A 69 -30.40 19.59 11.76
N LEU A 70 -31.43 20.02 11.03
CA LEU A 70 -31.70 19.56 9.67
C LEU A 70 -30.55 19.91 8.72
N SER A 71 -30.04 21.14 8.76
CA SER A 71 -28.86 21.54 7.99
C SER A 71 -27.61 20.74 8.38
N THR A 72 -27.42 20.42 9.67
CA THR A 72 -26.28 19.62 10.14
C THR A 72 -26.35 18.18 9.62
N VAL A 73 -27.54 17.56 9.64
CA VAL A 73 -27.74 16.20 9.13
C VAL A 73 -27.50 16.15 7.63
N ILE A 74 -28.04 17.10 6.86
CA ILE A 74 -27.79 17.19 5.41
C ILE A 74 -26.29 17.35 5.15
N LEU A 75 -25.63 18.27 5.85
CA LEU A 75 -24.19 18.49 5.69
C LEU A 75 -23.36 17.26 6.07
N ALA A 76 -23.78 16.50 7.08
CA ALA A 76 -23.11 15.27 7.48
C ALA A 76 -23.19 14.19 6.39
N VAL A 77 -24.36 14.02 5.76
CA VAL A 77 -24.53 13.09 4.63
C VAL A 77 -23.68 13.52 3.44
N LEU A 78 -23.67 14.80 3.09
CA LEU A 78 -22.85 15.33 2.00
C LEU A 78 -21.35 15.18 2.28
N THR A 79 -20.92 15.50 3.50
CA THR A 79 -19.52 15.36 3.92
C THR A 79 -19.09 13.89 3.88
N TYR A 80 -19.92 12.98 4.40
CA TYR A 80 -19.65 11.56 4.35
C TYR A 80 -19.54 11.03 2.92
N GLY A 81 -20.52 11.34 2.06
CA GLY A 81 -20.51 10.92 0.65
C GLY A 81 -19.28 11.45 -0.09
N TYR A 82 -18.95 12.72 0.11
CA TYR A 82 -17.81 13.36 -0.53
C TYR A 82 -16.46 12.81 -0.06
N PHE A 83 -16.24 12.67 1.25
CA PHE A 83 -15.01 12.08 1.77
C PHE A 83 -14.87 10.61 1.39
N SER A 84 -15.96 9.85 1.42
CA SER A 84 -15.94 8.44 0.97
C SER A 84 -15.53 8.34 -0.50
N PHE A 85 -16.05 9.21 -1.35
CA PHE A 85 -15.66 9.29 -2.76
C PHE A 85 -14.20 9.72 -2.92
N ALA A 86 -13.74 10.75 -2.21
CA ALA A 86 -12.35 11.21 -2.27
C ALA A 86 -11.36 10.12 -1.81
N LEU A 87 -11.70 9.38 -0.75
CA LEU A 87 -10.87 8.30 -0.22
C LEU A 87 -10.77 7.09 -1.16
N MET A 88 -11.74 6.89 -2.05
CA MET A 88 -11.67 5.85 -3.09
C MET A 88 -10.52 6.08 -4.07
N PHE A 89 -10.13 7.34 -4.27
CA PHE A 89 -9.04 7.74 -5.18
C PHE A 89 -7.83 8.27 -4.42
N TYR A 90 -7.70 7.95 -3.13
CA TYR A 90 -6.60 8.45 -2.31
C TYR A 90 -5.30 7.72 -2.67
N PRO A 91 -4.27 8.43 -3.16
CA PRO A 91 -3.16 7.81 -3.87
C PRO A 91 -2.07 7.22 -2.97
N TYR A 92 -2.09 7.50 -1.66
CA TYR A 92 -0.95 7.23 -0.79
C TYR A 92 -1.18 5.99 0.07
N ASP A 93 -0.26 5.03 -0.02
CA ASP A 93 -0.15 3.91 0.93
C ASP A 93 0.93 4.24 1.98
N PHE A 94 0.59 4.04 3.25
CA PHE A 94 1.48 4.27 4.39
C PHE A 94 2.12 2.98 4.92
N PHE A 95 2.03 1.86 4.20
CA PHE A 95 2.55 0.55 4.62
C PHE A 95 4.02 0.61 5.08
N ALA A 96 4.88 1.26 4.28
CA ALA A 96 6.31 1.32 4.52
C ALA A 96 6.72 2.46 5.48
N GLU A 97 5.77 3.30 5.91
CA GLU A 97 6.02 4.40 6.84
C GLU A 97 6.53 3.86 8.18
N GLY A 98 7.71 4.32 8.60
CA GLY A 98 8.35 3.92 9.85
C GLY A 98 9.04 2.55 9.81
N LEU A 99 9.01 1.83 8.69
CA LEU A 99 9.87 0.66 8.51
C LEU A 99 11.33 1.10 8.43
N LYS A 100 12.21 0.36 9.10
CA LYS A 100 13.65 0.56 9.03
C LYS A 100 14.30 -0.63 8.37
N ILE A 101 15.20 -0.36 7.43
CA ILE A 101 16.03 -1.40 6.84
C ILE A 101 17.09 -1.77 7.90
N PRO A 102 17.13 -3.03 8.38
CA PRO A 102 18.04 -3.41 9.44
C PRO A 102 19.49 -3.51 8.92
N ASP A 103 20.43 -2.83 9.60
CA ASP A 103 21.83 -2.75 9.16
C ASP A 103 22.61 -4.08 9.30
N ASN A 104 22.09 -5.02 10.10
CA ASN A 104 22.73 -6.32 10.34
C ASN A 104 22.42 -7.37 9.25
N ILE A 105 21.62 -7.03 8.25
CA ILE A 105 21.28 -7.92 7.13
C ILE A 105 21.83 -7.31 5.84
N LYS A 106 22.52 -8.12 5.05
CA LYS A 106 22.96 -7.71 3.71
C LYS A 106 21.75 -7.70 2.77
N PHE A 107 21.51 -6.55 2.14
CA PHE A 107 20.50 -6.39 1.10
C PHE A 107 21.13 -6.08 -0.24
N GLU A 108 20.54 -6.64 -1.29
CA GLU A 108 20.81 -6.28 -2.67
C GLU A 108 19.81 -5.21 -3.13
N LYS A 109 20.15 -4.46 -4.17
CA LYS A 109 19.21 -3.57 -4.85
C LYS A 109 18.78 -4.23 -6.16
N PRO A 110 17.49 -4.14 -6.53
CA PRO A 110 17.05 -4.56 -7.85
C PRO A 110 17.86 -3.84 -8.93
N LEU A 111 18.28 -4.58 -9.95
CA LEU A 111 19.01 -4.00 -11.08
C LEU A 111 18.02 -3.35 -12.05
N LYS A 112 18.45 -2.31 -12.76
CA LYS A 112 17.65 -1.80 -13.89
C LYS A 112 17.88 -2.69 -15.10
N LEU A 113 16.81 -3.07 -15.81
CA LEU A 113 16.89 -4.00 -16.93
C LEU A 113 17.89 -3.55 -18.02
N ASN A 114 18.01 -2.24 -18.26
CA ASN A 114 18.93 -1.66 -19.24
C ASN A 114 20.40 -1.70 -18.79
N ASP A 115 20.67 -1.72 -17.48
CA ASP A 115 22.03 -1.76 -16.94
C ASP A 115 22.58 -3.20 -16.82
N ALA A 116 21.69 -4.20 -16.93
CA ALA A 116 21.94 -5.58 -16.56
C ALA A 116 22.33 -6.51 -17.72
N LYS A 117 21.92 -6.20 -18.97
CA LYS A 117 22.07 -7.13 -20.10
C LYS A 117 23.51 -7.52 -20.42
N ASP A 118 24.49 -6.69 -20.05
CA ASP A 118 25.90 -6.91 -20.41
C ASP A 118 26.83 -7.20 -19.21
N LYS A 119 26.32 -7.29 -17.97
CA LYS A 119 27.17 -7.34 -16.75
C LYS A 119 26.93 -8.51 -15.81
N ILE A 120 25.93 -9.35 -16.07
CA ILE A 120 25.63 -10.49 -15.20
C ILE A 120 26.41 -11.70 -15.69
N ASN A 121 27.57 -11.93 -15.07
CA ASN A 121 28.33 -13.15 -15.26
C ASN A 121 28.23 -13.99 -13.98
N THR A 122 27.18 -14.79 -13.90
CA THR A 122 26.94 -15.65 -12.74
C THR A 122 27.53 -17.03 -13.00
N ASN A 123 28.47 -17.46 -12.16
CA ASN A 123 29.12 -18.78 -12.28
C ASN A 123 28.48 -19.84 -11.36
N GLN A 124 27.42 -19.47 -10.62
CA GLN A 124 26.75 -20.31 -9.62
C GLN A 124 25.23 -20.11 -9.68
N GLN A 125 24.48 -20.92 -8.94
CA GLN A 125 23.04 -20.71 -8.83
C GLN A 125 22.75 -19.36 -8.18
N ASP A 126 21.88 -18.58 -8.79
CA ASP A 126 21.58 -17.25 -8.31
C ASP A 126 20.19 -16.79 -8.73
N PHE A 127 19.68 -15.79 -8.01
CA PHE A 127 18.43 -15.10 -8.29
C PHE A 127 18.71 -13.60 -8.40
N ILE A 128 18.29 -13.00 -9.51
CA ILE A 128 18.51 -11.59 -9.81
C ILE A 128 17.17 -10.93 -10.03
N LEU A 129 16.88 -9.93 -9.21
CA LEU A 129 15.68 -9.12 -9.29
C LEU A 129 15.93 -7.86 -10.10
N TYR A 130 14.97 -7.49 -10.94
CA TYR A 130 15.00 -6.28 -11.75
C TYR A 130 13.85 -5.35 -11.40
N ASP A 131 14.16 -4.07 -11.23
CA ASP A 131 13.18 -2.98 -11.24
C ASP A 131 12.73 -2.76 -12.69
N TYR A 132 11.44 -2.95 -12.97
CA TYR A 132 10.91 -3.02 -14.32
C TYR A 132 9.81 -2.00 -14.58
N PHE A 133 10.03 -1.15 -15.59
CA PHE A 133 9.08 -0.14 -16.11
C PHE A 133 8.70 0.96 -15.11
N GLN A 134 8.15 0.60 -13.97
CA GLN A 134 7.72 1.51 -12.92
C GLN A 134 7.95 0.90 -11.52
N SER A 135 8.05 1.78 -10.52
CA SER A 135 8.36 1.42 -9.14
C SER A 135 7.34 0.43 -8.55
N GLY A 136 7.80 -0.68 -7.98
CA GLY A 136 6.94 -1.72 -7.41
C GLY A 136 6.58 -2.85 -8.37
N ILE A 137 6.96 -2.73 -9.65
CA ILE A 137 6.82 -3.78 -10.67
C ILE A 137 8.20 -4.38 -10.94
N TYR A 138 8.26 -5.72 -10.96
CA TYR A 138 9.52 -6.44 -10.98
C TYR A 138 9.53 -7.57 -12.02
N LYS A 139 10.74 -7.86 -12.51
CA LYS A 139 11.08 -9.10 -13.23
C LYS A 139 12.23 -9.80 -12.54
N TYR A 140 12.46 -11.07 -12.86
CA TYR A 140 13.63 -11.76 -12.34
C TYR A 140 14.22 -12.75 -13.34
N ASP A 141 15.51 -12.98 -13.16
CA ASP A 141 16.24 -14.10 -13.75
C ASP A 141 16.66 -15.06 -12.66
N LEU A 142 16.62 -16.34 -12.99
CA LEU A 142 16.99 -17.44 -12.12
C LEU A 142 18.01 -18.33 -12.83
N PHE A 143 19.14 -18.56 -12.17
CA PHE A 143 20.22 -19.39 -12.67
C PHE A 143 20.24 -20.68 -11.86
N LEU A 144 20.04 -21.83 -12.51
CA LEU A 144 20.03 -23.14 -11.86
C LEU A 144 20.87 -24.14 -12.66
N ASN A 145 21.57 -25.02 -11.94
CA ASN A 145 22.16 -26.22 -12.54
C ASN A 145 21.05 -27.27 -12.74
N LYS A 146 21.37 -28.54 -12.52
CA LYS A 146 20.44 -29.65 -12.68
C LYS A 146 19.20 -29.48 -11.81
N ILE A 147 18.03 -29.45 -12.45
CA ILE A 147 16.73 -29.41 -11.78
C ILE A 147 15.71 -30.21 -12.59
N GLU A 148 14.91 -30.98 -11.87
CA GLU A 148 13.81 -31.74 -12.45
C GLU A 148 12.74 -30.81 -13.03
N LYS A 149 11.89 -31.34 -13.92
CA LYS A 149 10.81 -30.58 -14.51
C LYS A 149 9.81 -30.15 -13.43
N GLY A 150 9.47 -28.87 -13.43
CA GLY A 150 8.48 -28.31 -12.51
C GLY A 150 8.33 -26.81 -12.68
N LYS A 151 7.74 -26.18 -11.66
CA LYS A 151 7.50 -24.74 -11.61
C LYS A 151 8.26 -24.09 -10.47
N VAL A 152 8.84 -22.93 -10.72
CA VAL A 152 9.36 -22.04 -9.69
C VAL A 152 8.37 -20.91 -9.45
N TYR A 153 8.22 -20.48 -8.20
CA TYR A 153 7.44 -19.30 -7.82
C TYR A 153 8.09 -18.62 -6.61
N LEU A 154 7.71 -17.37 -6.35
CA LEU A 154 8.25 -16.57 -5.26
C LEU A 154 7.30 -16.50 -4.07
N LYS A 155 7.87 -16.39 -2.87
CA LYS A 155 7.19 -15.87 -1.68
C LYS A 155 8.01 -14.70 -1.15
N ILE A 156 7.38 -13.55 -0.96
CA ILE A 156 8.07 -12.34 -0.53
C ILE A 156 7.52 -11.89 0.82
N PHE A 157 8.43 -11.50 1.71
CA PHE A 157 8.11 -11.09 3.06
C PHE A 157 8.79 -9.76 3.36
N GLU A 158 8.08 -8.81 3.95
CA GLU A 158 8.70 -7.69 4.63
C GLU A 158 9.48 -8.20 5.86
N ILE A 159 10.73 -7.80 6.01
CA ILE A 159 11.67 -8.46 6.94
C ILE A 159 11.38 -8.15 8.40
N THR A 160 11.02 -6.91 8.73
CA THR A 160 10.93 -6.46 10.13
C THR A 160 9.73 -7.06 10.87
N LYS A 161 8.59 -7.20 10.19
CA LYS A 161 7.35 -7.77 10.72
C LYS A 161 7.08 -9.19 10.22
N ASN A 162 7.92 -9.71 9.31
CA ASN A 162 7.75 -11.01 8.66
C ASN A 162 6.37 -11.16 7.97
N GLN A 163 5.86 -10.06 7.45
CA GLN A 163 4.56 -10.00 6.78
C GLN A 163 4.70 -10.46 5.32
N LYS A 164 3.86 -11.39 4.89
CA LYS A 164 3.78 -11.79 3.47
C LYS A 164 3.26 -10.64 2.63
N LEU A 165 3.89 -10.43 1.49
CA LEU A 165 3.57 -9.38 0.54
C LEU A 165 2.87 -10.01 -0.67
N SER A 166 1.72 -9.45 -1.04
CA SER A 166 1.01 -9.76 -2.29
C SER A 166 0.91 -11.27 -2.58
N GLU A 167 0.62 -12.07 -1.54
CA GLU A 167 0.87 -13.53 -1.53
C GLU A 167 0.26 -14.26 -2.73
N ARG A 168 -0.99 -13.94 -3.07
CA ARG A 168 -1.69 -14.60 -4.16
C ARG A 168 -1.16 -14.16 -5.52
N SER A 169 -1.10 -12.85 -5.79
CA SER A 169 -0.66 -12.32 -7.08
C SER A 169 0.79 -12.68 -7.35
N ILE A 170 1.70 -12.51 -6.39
CA ILE A 170 3.11 -12.89 -6.55
C ILE A 170 3.25 -14.38 -6.84
N LYS A 171 2.54 -15.24 -6.10
CA LYS A 171 2.61 -16.69 -6.35
C LYS A 171 2.15 -17.07 -7.75
N GLU A 172 1.16 -16.38 -8.31
CA GLU A 172 0.61 -16.64 -9.63
C GLU A 172 1.48 -16.01 -10.74
N GLU A 173 1.84 -14.73 -10.61
CA GLU A 173 2.55 -13.92 -11.61
C GLU A 173 4.05 -14.21 -11.70
N SER A 174 4.69 -14.66 -10.61
CA SER A 174 6.13 -14.96 -10.61
C SER A 174 6.47 -16.38 -11.12
N GLN A 175 5.50 -17.12 -11.65
CA GLN A 175 5.69 -18.50 -12.05
C GLN A 175 6.49 -18.67 -13.34
N ILE A 176 7.49 -19.55 -13.30
CA ILE A 176 8.20 -20.01 -14.49
C ILE A 176 8.30 -21.53 -14.51
N GLU A 177 8.26 -22.11 -15.71
CA GLU A 177 8.59 -23.52 -15.92
C GLU A 177 10.11 -23.69 -16.00
N VAL A 178 10.63 -24.65 -15.25
CA VAL A 178 12.06 -24.95 -15.23
C VAL A 178 12.30 -26.43 -15.50
N GLU A 179 13.34 -26.71 -16.27
CA GLU A 179 13.91 -28.03 -16.47
C GLU A 179 15.35 -27.86 -16.93
N ASN A 180 16.26 -28.53 -16.23
CA ASN A 180 17.66 -28.64 -16.64
C ASN A 180 18.20 -30.03 -16.32
N LYS A 181 18.56 -30.78 -17.37
CA LYS A 181 19.05 -32.16 -17.24
C LYS A 181 20.56 -32.22 -17.00
N THR A 182 21.28 -31.14 -17.27
CA THR A 182 22.74 -31.06 -17.13
C THR A 182 23.12 -30.33 -15.85
N ASP A 183 24.35 -30.53 -15.38
CA ASP A 183 24.92 -29.75 -14.27
C ASP A 183 25.44 -28.38 -14.73
N GLU A 184 25.33 -28.04 -16.02
CA GLU A 184 25.66 -26.72 -16.53
C GLU A 184 24.64 -25.68 -16.05
N LEU A 185 25.12 -24.49 -15.75
CA LEU A 185 24.26 -23.41 -15.28
C LEU A 185 23.36 -22.93 -16.42
N LYS A 186 22.04 -22.98 -16.21
CA LYS A 186 21.04 -22.51 -17.17
C LYS A 186 20.28 -21.33 -16.60
N LYS A 187 20.08 -20.32 -17.45
CA LYS A 187 19.25 -19.14 -17.16
C LYS A 187 17.78 -19.43 -17.48
N PHE A 188 16.91 -19.05 -16.55
CA PHE A 188 15.47 -19.03 -16.71
C PHE A 188 14.97 -17.61 -16.43
N GLU A 189 14.15 -17.07 -17.33
CA GLU A 189 13.69 -15.68 -17.27
C GLU A 189 12.19 -15.65 -17.01
N LEU A 190 11.73 -14.77 -16.12
CA LEU A 190 10.32 -14.44 -16.03
C LEU A 190 9.93 -13.59 -17.24
N LYS A 191 9.04 -14.13 -18.09
CA LYS A 191 8.60 -13.44 -19.31
C LYS A 191 7.76 -12.21 -19.00
N ASP A 192 6.82 -12.37 -18.08
CA ASP A 192 5.93 -11.31 -17.61
C ASP A 192 6.53 -10.62 -16.38
N GLU A 193 5.78 -9.72 -15.76
CA GLU A 193 6.15 -9.03 -14.54
C GLU A 193 5.26 -9.47 -13.38
N PHE A 194 5.72 -9.20 -12.15
CA PHE A 194 4.89 -9.31 -10.96
C PHE A 194 4.94 -8.00 -10.18
N THR A 195 3.88 -7.73 -9.44
CA THR A 195 3.75 -6.47 -8.68
C THR A 195 3.79 -6.74 -7.17
N ILE A 196 4.57 -5.94 -6.46
CA ILE A 196 4.50 -5.84 -4.99
C ILE A 196 3.60 -4.63 -4.68
N PHE A 197 2.41 -4.87 -4.13
CA PHE A 197 1.43 -3.81 -3.90
C PHE A 197 1.56 -3.08 -2.56
N GLU A 198 2.32 -3.63 -1.61
CA GLU A 198 2.43 -3.04 -0.28
C GLU A 198 3.40 -1.86 -0.27
N GLY A 199 2.88 -0.66 0.03
CA GLY A 199 3.67 0.57 0.04
C GLY A 199 3.47 1.42 -1.19
N ASP A 200 4.28 2.45 -1.30
CA ASP A 200 4.13 3.49 -2.31
C ASP A 200 5.50 3.83 -2.92
N TRP A 201 5.48 4.53 -4.04
CA TRP A 201 6.68 4.94 -4.74
C TRP A 201 7.59 5.80 -3.86
N GLY A 202 8.88 5.48 -3.88
CA GLY A 202 9.90 6.14 -3.07
C GLY A 202 9.95 5.68 -1.62
N GLN A 203 9.03 4.82 -1.18
CA GLN A 203 9.07 4.24 0.16
C GLN A 203 9.74 2.86 0.14
N PHE A 204 11.05 2.85 0.41
CA PHE A 204 11.86 1.62 0.37
C PHE A 204 11.86 0.87 1.71
N TYR A 205 11.80 -0.46 1.63
CA TYR A 205 11.92 -1.34 2.79
C TYR A 205 12.61 -2.65 2.44
N GLY A 206 13.08 -3.36 3.47
CA GLY A 206 13.77 -4.63 3.31
C GLY A 206 12.78 -5.78 3.11
N ALA A 207 12.97 -6.55 2.04
CA ALA A 207 12.19 -7.75 1.75
C ALA A 207 13.05 -9.00 1.64
N ARG A 208 12.59 -10.10 2.22
CA ARG A 208 13.13 -11.44 2.04
C ARG A 208 12.34 -12.14 0.94
N ILE A 209 13.02 -12.48 -0.14
CA ILE A 209 12.49 -13.21 -1.28
C ILE A 209 12.92 -14.66 -1.16
N GLU A 210 11.94 -15.54 -1.10
CA GLU A 210 12.15 -16.99 -1.11
C GLU A 210 11.78 -17.55 -2.47
N VAL A 211 12.70 -18.28 -3.08
CA VAL A 211 12.48 -18.98 -4.35
C VAL A 211 12.04 -20.40 -4.03
N TRP A 212 10.83 -20.77 -4.44
CA TRP A 212 10.23 -22.07 -4.17
C TRP A 212 10.06 -22.85 -5.45
N PHE A 213 10.29 -24.16 -5.38
CA PHE A 213 10.13 -25.09 -6.47
C PHE A 213 9.05 -26.11 -6.17
N LYS A 214 8.16 -26.31 -7.15
CA LYS A 214 7.12 -27.32 -7.17
C LYS A 214 7.42 -28.31 -8.31
N PRO A 215 7.83 -29.55 -8.00
CA PRO A 215 7.99 -30.60 -9.00
C PRO A 215 6.67 -30.88 -9.74
N ASP A 216 6.74 -31.27 -11.01
CA ASP A 216 5.58 -31.80 -11.74
C ASP A 216 5.14 -33.18 -11.20
N ASP A 217 6.08 -33.93 -10.62
CA ASP A 217 5.80 -35.18 -9.93
C ASP A 217 5.04 -34.92 -8.63
N ILE A 218 3.76 -35.29 -8.61
CA ILE A 218 2.83 -35.11 -7.48
C ILE A 218 3.33 -35.77 -6.19
N ASN A 219 4.20 -36.79 -6.29
CA ASN A 219 4.74 -37.48 -5.12
C ASN A 219 5.91 -36.75 -4.48
N LYS A 220 6.45 -35.71 -5.11
CA LYS A 220 7.57 -34.94 -4.58
C LYS A 220 7.08 -33.63 -3.96
N PRO A 221 7.49 -33.33 -2.71
CA PRO A 221 7.04 -32.12 -2.03
C PRO A 221 7.65 -30.86 -2.66
N GLU A 222 6.92 -29.75 -2.50
CA GLU A 222 7.46 -28.42 -2.77
C GLU A 222 8.65 -28.14 -1.84
N ARG A 223 9.69 -27.49 -2.35
CA ARG A 223 10.90 -27.17 -1.58
C ARG A 223 11.42 -25.78 -1.90
N LYS A 224 12.08 -25.18 -0.92
CA LYS A 224 12.78 -23.91 -1.10
C LYS A 224 14.11 -24.15 -1.79
N LEU A 225 14.42 -23.37 -2.82
CA LEU A 225 15.70 -23.41 -3.54
C LEU A 225 16.72 -22.47 -2.91
N MET A 226 16.32 -21.22 -2.66
CA MET A 226 17.21 -20.19 -2.12
C MET A 226 16.43 -19.04 -1.47
N ILE A 227 17.18 -18.17 -0.80
CA ILE A 227 16.67 -16.95 -0.17
C ILE A 227 17.61 -15.81 -0.54
N LYS A 228 17.04 -14.66 -0.91
CA LYS A 228 17.76 -13.39 -1.02
C LYS A 228 17.00 -12.26 -0.37
N ASN A 229 17.74 -11.26 0.10
CA ASN A 229 17.17 -10.05 0.68
C ASN A 229 17.39 -8.88 -0.27
N TYR A 230 16.33 -8.15 -0.56
CA TYR A 230 16.36 -6.98 -1.45
C TYR A 230 15.77 -5.75 -0.77
N ILE A 231 16.27 -4.58 -1.13
CA ILE A 231 15.58 -3.31 -0.87
C ILE A 231 14.55 -3.13 -1.99
N VAL A 232 13.27 -3.20 -1.66
CA VAL A 232 12.16 -3.08 -2.60
C VAL A 232 11.25 -1.91 -2.20
N GLN A 233 10.29 -1.59 -3.06
CA GLN A 233 9.23 -0.61 -2.81
C GLN A 233 7.91 -1.15 -3.37
N GLY A 234 6.80 -0.58 -2.94
CA GLY A 234 5.46 -0.95 -3.40
C GLY A 234 5.04 -0.22 -4.67
N TRP A 235 4.02 -0.76 -5.33
CA TRP A 235 3.27 -0.11 -6.40
C TRP A 235 2.16 0.77 -5.82
N MET A 236 2.05 2.00 -6.30
CA MET A 236 1.00 2.94 -5.92
C MET A 236 -0.40 2.38 -6.24
N ARG A 237 -1.25 2.22 -5.22
CA ARG A 237 -2.64 1.79 -5.39
C ARG A 237 -3.61 2.97 -5.51
#